data_AF-A0A7Z1QZA8-F1
#
_entry.id   AF-A0A7Z1QZA8-F1
#
_cell.length_a   1.000
_cell.length_b   1.000
_cell.length_c   1.000
_cell.angle_alpha   90.00
_cell.angle_beta   90.00
_cell.angle_gamma   90.00
#
_symmetry.space_group_name_H-M   'P 1'
#
loop_
_entity.id
_entity.type
_entity.pdbx_description
1 polymer ?
#
loop_
_entity_poly.entity_id
_entity_poly.type
_entity_poly.pdbx_seq_one_letter_code
_entity_poly.pdbx_strand_id
1 'polypeptide(L)'
;AWSDGHFDHPFQLEGVHATLECLDCHAGGYQGTPTECVGCHQDDYNGATNPNHIAAGFPTTCDSCHGFADPNWQAANYPHTVWPLVGNHAQQQCITCHTGTVYQGLPSECVDCHLDDYNATTDPNHTEAGFPTTCDLCHDPADPSWGDGQFDHPIQLEGVHATLDCLDCHAGGYQGTPTECVGCHQDDYDNSTNPNHSAAGFPTTCDNCHGFADPNWQAADYPHTVWPLVGNHAQQQCITCHTGTVYQGLPSECVDCHLDDYNATTNPNHTAAGFPTQCEFCHNPADSSWNQGTFSHPYFPIDSGEHAGVQCSSCHINPTNFGIFSCISGGCHPRGETDGDHEGVTGYVYDSAACYSCHPDGQPPELRTRSRGRLRTRPDNVRN
;
A
#
# COMPACT_ATOMS: atom_id res chain seq x y z
N ALA A 1 -60.52 49.94 24.76
CA ALA A 1 -59.36 49.58 25.58
C ALA A 1 -58.12 49.92 24.76
N TRP A 2 -57.18 50.66 25.33
CA TRP A 2 -55.88 50.93 24.69
C TRP A 2 -55.05 49.68 24.90
N SER A 3 -54.94 48.81 23.89
CA SER A 3 -54.32 47.49 24.04
C SER A 3 -52.94 47.37 23.40
N ASP A 4 -52.37 48.47 22.92
CA ASP A 4 -51.05 48.42 22.28
C ASP A 4 -50.29 49.73 22.50
N GLY A 5 -49.53 49.77 23.59
CA GLY A 5 -48.61 50.86 23.90
C GLY A 5 -47.19 50.37 23.65
N HIS A 6 -46.53 50.93 22.64
CA HIS A 6 -45.12 50.68 22.39
C HIS A 6 -44.28 51.67 23.21
N PHE A 7 -43.43 51.15 24.10
CA PHE A 7 -42.53 51.95 24.92
C PHE A 7 -41.09 51.71 24.45
N ASP A 8 -40.43 52.77 24.02
CA ASP A 8 -39.01 52.75 23.68
C ASP A 8 -38.20 52.79 24.98
N HIS A 9 -37.42 51.74 25.24
CA HIS A 9 -36.59 51.61 26.43
C HIS A 9 -35.13 51.91 26.07
N PRO A 10 -34.45 52.80 26.81
CA PRO A 10 -33.02 53.03 26.62
C PRO A 10 -32.17 51.82 27.03
N PHE A 11 -32.75 50.87 27.79
CA PHE A 11 -32.16 49.59 28.13
C PHE A 11 -32.60 48.54 27.10
N GLN A 12 -31.64 47.84 26.49
CA GLN A 12 -31.90 46.84 25.47
C GLN A 12 -32.46 45.56 26.11
N LEU A 13 -33.74 45.26 25.85
CA LEU A 13 -34.39 44.05 26.36
C LEU A 13 -34.00 42.85 25.49
N GLU A 14 -32.96 42.14 25.91
CA GLU A 14 -32.45 40.92 25.24
C GLU A 14 -32.41 39.73 26.20
N GLY A 15 -32.37 38.53 25.61
CA GLY A 15 -32.34 37.27 26.37
C GLY A 15 -33.53 37.16 27.32
N VAL A 16 -33.27 36.84 28.58
CA VAL A 16 -34.30 36.69 29.62
C VAL A 16 -35.07 37.99 29.88
N HIS A 17 -34.43 39.17 29.75
CA HIS A 17 -35.08 40.46 29.97
C HIS A 17 -36.20 40.75 28.97
N ALA A 18 -36.14 40.18 27.76
CA ALA A 18 -37.18 40.30 26.75
C ALA A 18 -38.49 39.56 27.12
N THR A 19 -38.43 38.67 28.12
CA THR A 19 -39.57 37.83 28.54
C THR A 19 -40.17 38.22 29.88
N LEU A 20 -39.57 39.21 30.56
CA LEU A 20 -40.04 39.68 31.86
C LEU A 20 -41.26 40.58 31.73
N GLU A 21 -42.11 40.54 32.75
CA GLU A 21 -43.23 41.45 32.85
C GLU A 21 -42.75 42.84 33.31
N CYS A 22 -43.46 43.90 32.94
CA CYS A 22 -43.04 45.28 33.25
C CYS A 22 -42.79 45.50 34.76
N LEU A 23 -43.60 44.86 35.61
CA LEU A 23 -43.51 45.02 37.07
C LEU A 23 -42.31 44.28 37.69
N ASP A 24 -41.68 43.34 36.97
CA ASP A 24 -40.47 42.67 37.45
C ASP A 24 -39.29 43.66 37.56
N CYS A 25 -39.27 44.68 36.68
CA CYS A 25 -38.27 45.76 36.69
C CYS A 25 -38.79 47.05 37.36
N HIS A 26 -40.09 47.31 37.29
CA HIS A 26 -40.72 48.55 37.75
C HIS A 26 -41.55 48.40 39.04
N ALA A 27 -41.18 47.46 39.92
CA ALA A 27 -41.87 47.24 41.20
C ALA A 27 -41.94 48.51 42.07
N GLY A 28 -40.94 49.39 41.99
CA GLY A 28 -40.90 50.69 42.67
C GLY A 28 -41.50 51.86 41.88
N GLY A 29 -42.07 51.60 40.71
CA GLY A 29 -42.53 52.60 39.73
C GLY A 29 -41.60 52.70 38.51
N TYR A 30 -42.08 53.41 37.48
CA TYR A 30 -41.39 53.53 36.18
C TYR A 30 -40.30 54.61 36.13
N GLN A 31 -40.09 55.36 37.21
CA GLN A 31 -39.09 56.43 37.28
C GLN A 31 -37.89 55.95 38.11
N GLY A 32 -36.68 56.11 37.57
CA GLY A 32 -35.44 55.81 38.30
C GLY A 32 -35.06 54.32 38.35
N THR A 33 -35.70 53.46 37.53
CA THR A 33 -35.24 52.08 37.37
C THR A 33 -33.79 52.07 36.85
N PRO A 34 -32.86 51.36 37.52
CA PRO A 34 -31.46 51.30 37.11
C PRO A 34 -31.33 50.78 35.67
N THR A 35 -30.36 51.34 34.93
CA THR A 35 -30.02 50.91 33.57
C THR A 35 -28.65 50.23 33.49
N GLU A 36 -27.86 50.29 34.56
CA GLU A 36 -26.60 49.56 34.70
C GLU A 36 -26.85 48.17 35.29
N CYS A 37 -26.12 47.16 34.81
CA CYS A 37 -26.30 45.76 35.19
C CYS A 37 -26.24 45.54 36.70
N VAL A 38 -25.23 46.10 37.37
CA VAL A 38 -25.03 45.96 38.83
C VAL A 38 -26.12 46.62 39.65
N GLY A 39 -26.92 47.53 39.08
CA GLY A 39 -28.09 48.10 39.76
C GLY A 39 -29.13 47.04 40.15
N CYS A 40 -29.17 45.92 39.42
CA CYS A 40 -30.04 44.77 39.71
C CYS A 40 -29.25 43.50 40.07
N HIS A 41 -28.06 43.31 39.51
CA HIS A 41 -27.24 42.09 39.62
C HIS A 41 -26.02 42.26 40.53
N GLN A 42 -26.10 43.11 41.56
CA GLN A 42 -24.97 43.34 42.48
C GLN A 42 -24.56 42.07 43.23
N ASP A 43 -25.54 41.30 43.70
CA ASP A 43 -25.29 40.06 44.44
C ASP A 43 -24.70 38.97 43.53
N ASP A 44 -25.14 38.90 42.28
CA ASP A 44 -24.57 37.99 41.27
C ASP A 44 -23.11 38.36 40.96
N TYR A 45 -22.82 39.66 40.78
CA TYR A 45 -21.46 40.17 40.59
C TYR A 45 -20.57 39.84 41.80
N ASN A 46 -21.07 40.03 43.02
CA ASN A 46 -20.34 39.74 44.25
C ASN A 46 -20.16 38.23 44.51
N GLY A 47 -21.10 37.42 44.04
CA GLY A 47 -21.14 35.97 44.24
C GLY A 47 -20.34 35.17 43.22
N ALA A 48 -19.86 35.80 42.14
CA ALA A 48 -19.03 35.14 41.13
C ALA A 48 -17.72 34.62 41.75
N THR A 49 -17.36 33.36 41.46
CA THR A 49 -16.18 32.68 42.02
C THR A 49 -15.23 32.12 40.98
N ASN A 50 -15.67 31.96 39.73
CA ASN A 50 -14.85 31.48 38.62
C ASN A 50 -15.12 32.30 37.35
N PRO A 51 -14.44 33.44 37.17
CA PRO A 51 -13.48 34.05 38.09
C PRO A 51 -14.16 34.84 39.23
N ASN A 52 -13.42 35.17 40.30
CA ASN A 52 -13.94 36.05 41.35
C ASN A 52 -13.86 37.52 40.91
N HIS A 53 -15.02 38.14 40.64
CA HIS A 53 -15.06 39.48 40.06
C HIS A 53 -14.50 40.57 40.97
N ILE A 54 -14.81 40.53 42.27
CA ILE A 54 -14.32 41.52 43.24
C ILE A 54 -12.81 41.39 43.41
N ALA A 55 -12.32 40.17 43.63
CA ALA A 55 -10.91 39.92 43.89
C ALA A 55 -10.04 40.27 42.68
N ALA A 56 -10.55 40.00 41.47
CA ALA A 56 -9.90 40.34 40.21
C ALA A 56 -10.02 41.83 39.83
N GLY A 57 -10.93 42.57 40.47
CA GLY A 57 -11.22 43.97 40.14
C GLY A 57 -11.84 44.15 38.75
N PHE A 58 -12.66 43.19 38.30
CA PHE A 58 -13.32 43.29 36.98
C PHE A 58 -14.32 44.45 36.94
N PRO A 59 -14.49 45.11 35.78
CA PRO A 59 -15.43 46.21 35.66
C PRO A 59 -16.88 45.72 35.79
N THR A 60 -17.78 46.65 36.11
CA THR A 60 -19.22 46.40 36.20
C THR A 60 -19.94 46.50 34.83
N THR A 61 -19.17 46.70 33.76
CA THR A 61 -19.63 46.61 32.36
C THR A 61 -19.62 45.15 31.93
N CYS A 62 -20.66 44.41 32.32
CA CYS A 62 -20.74 42.96 32.16
C CYS A 62 -20.63 42.48 30.71
N ASP A 63 -21.13 43.29 29.76
CA ASP A 63 -21.15 43.04 28.32
C ASP A 63 -19.75 42.96 27.67
N SER A 64 -18.72 43.40 28.39
CA SER A 64 -17.32 43.21 27.99
C SER A 64 -16.88 41.74 27.97
N CYS A 65 -17.59 40.87 28.71
CA CYS A 65 -17.25 39.45 28.84
C CYS A 65 -18.48 38.55 28.63
N HIS A 66 -19.66 38.95 29.09
CA HIS A 66 -20.89 38.16 29.00
C HIS A 66 -21.76 38.63 27.83
N GLY A 67 -22.35 37.68 27.11
CA GLY A 67 -23.23 37.98 25.99
C GLY A 67 -24.71 37.90 26.37
N PHE A 68 -25.51 38.89 25.97
CA PHE A 68 -26.97 38.90 26.19
C PHE A 68 -27.72 37.74 25.52
N ALA A 69 -27.10 37.08 24.54
CA ALA A 69 -27.65 35.91 23.88
C ALA A 69 -27.51 34.61 24.70
N ASP A 70 -26.72 34.60 25.77
CA ASP A 70 -26.61 33.44 26.65
C ASP A 70 -27.82 33.38 27.61
N PRO A 71 -28.72 32.38 27.47
CA PRO A 71 -29.90 32.28 28.32
C PRO A 71 -29.58 31.93 29.78
N ASN A 72 -28.38 31.39 30.06
CA ASN A 72 -28.00 30.91 31.39
C ASN A 72 -26.98 31.82 32.10
N TRP A 73 -26.45 32.84 31.41
CA TRP A 73 -25.44 33.75 31.94
C TRP A 73 -24.20 33.04 32.55
N GLN A 74 -23.78 31.95 31.92
CA GLN A 74 -22.64 31.13 32.34
C GLN A 74 -21.44 31.28 31.40
N ALA A 75 -21.69 31.60 30.14
CA ALA A 75 -20.65 31.84 29.16
C ALA A 75 -20.03 33.23 29.37
N ALA A 76 -18.72 33.24 29.55
CA ALA A 76 -17.90 34.43 29.44
C ALA A 76 -16.92 34.23 28.29
N ASN A 77 -16.77 35.23 27.43
CA ASN A 77 -15.81 35.21 26.35
C ASN A 77 -14.74 36.26 26.60
N TYR A 78 -13.52 35.81 26.90
CA TYR A 78 -12.35 36.68 27.01
C TYR A 78 -11.23 36.14 26.10
N PRO A 79 -10.76 36.93 25.13
CA PRO A 79 -9.76 36.46 24.18
C PRO A 79 -8.38 36.39 24.84
N HIS A 80 -7.86 35.17 24.99
CA HIS A 80 -6.50 34.93 25.44
C HIS A 80 -5.54 35.13 24.25
N THR A 81 -5.04 36.36 24.11
CA THR A 81 -4.22 36.77 22.93
C THR A 81 -2.73 36.53 23.10
N VAL A 82 -2.24 36.45 24.34
CA VAL A 82 -0.82 36.15 24.65
C VAL A 82 -0.57 34.64 24.62
N TRP A 83 -1.53 33.86 25.13
CA TRP A 83 -1.45 32.41 25.17
C TRP A 83 -2.81 31.82 24.78
N PRO A 84 -3.03 31.51 23.48
CA PRO A 84 -4.30 30.98 23.01
C PRO A 84 -4.63 29.65 23.70
N LEU A 85 -5.82 29.56 24.29
CA LEU A 85 -6.30 28.32 24.88
C LEU A 85 -6.66 27.34 23.77
N VAL A 86 -5.89 26.26 23.64
CA VAL A 86 -6.10 25.17 22.67
C VAL A 86 -6.09 23.82 23.39
N GLY A 87 -6.57 22.77 22.71
CA GLY A 87 -6.60 21.41 23.25
C GLY A 87 -7.30 21.34 24.62
N ASN A 88 -6.68 20.66 25.58
CA ASN A 88 -7.22 20.50 26.94
C ASN A 88 -7.31 21.80 27.73
N HIS A 89 -6.50 22.82 27.40
CA HIS A 89 -6.51 24.09 28.11
C HIS A 89 -7.75 24.92 27.81
N ALA A 90 -8.35 24.76 26.61
CA ALA A 90 -9.61 25.39 26.24
C ALA A 90 -10.81 24.91 27.08
N GLN A 91 -10.67 23.79 27.80
CA GLN A 91 -11.73 23.20 28.62
C GLN A 91 -11.58 23.52 30.10
N GLN A 92 -10.48 24.16 30.51
CA GLN A 92 -10.21 24.43 31.91
C GLN A 92 -10.98 25.64 32.42
N GLN A 93 -11.30 25.60 33.71
CA GLN A 93 -11.82 26.77 34.42
C GLN A 93 -10.74 27.84 34.56
N CYS A 94 -11.13 29.12 34.55
CA CYS A 94 -10.19 30.23 34.68
C CYS A 94 -9.32 30.10 35.94
N ILE A 95 -9.92 29.66 37.06
CA ILE A 95 -9.23 29.48 38.34
C ILE A 95 -8.21 28.32 38.37
N THR A 96 -8.24 27.41 37.37
CA THR A 96 -7.24 26.34 37.26
C THR A 96 -5.86 26.94 36.97
N CYS A 97 -5.81 27.96 36.11
CA CYS A 97 -4.56 28.64 35.74
C CYS A 97 -4.35 29.91 36.56
N HIS A 98 -5.42 30.70 36.75
CA HIS A 98 -5.40 31.93 37.55
C HIS A 98 -5.65 31.61 39.03
N THR A 99 -4.64 31.02 39.68
CA THR A 99 -4.71 30.62 41.09
C THR A 99 -4.60 31.80 42.07
N GLY A 100 -4.18 32.98 41.59
CA GLY A 100 -4.13 34.22 42.37
C GLY A 100 -5.34 35.13 42.13
N THR A 101 -5.35 36.28 42.81
CA THR A 101 -6.36 37.34 42.57
C THR A 101 -6.01 38.24 41.39
N VAL A 102 -4.85 38.02 40.75
CA VAL A 102 -4.37 38.81 39.63
C VAL A 102 -4.51 37.99 38.34
N TYR A 103 -5.37 38.46 37.44
CA TYR A 103 -5.64 37.81 36.15
C TYR A 103 -4.69 38.28 35.03
N GLN A 104 -3.53 38.83 35.39
CA GLN A 104 -2.52 39.34 34.47
C GLN A 104 -1.14 38.76 34.80
N GLY A 105 -0.32 38.54 33.77
CA GLY A 105 1.11 38.24 33.94
C GLY A 105 1.43 36.81 34.39
N LEU A 106 0.55 35.84 34.10
CA LEU A 106 0.94 34.44 34.18
C LEU A 106 2.07 34.14 33.19
N PRO A 107 2.99 33.22 33.54
CA PRO A 107 3.95 32.70 32.59
C PRO A 107 3.23 32.04 31.40
N SER A 108 3.84 32.12 30.22
CA SER A 108 3.26 31.65 28.96
C SER A 108 4.04 30.49 28.33
N GLU A 109 5.14 30.05 28.93
CA GLU A 109 5.93 28.94 28.43
C GLU A 109 5.39 27.62 29.00
N CYS A 110 5.35 26.57 28.19
CA CYS A 110 4.82 25.26 28.60
C CYS A 110 5.52 24.71 29.86
N VAL A 111 6.85 24.80 29.86
CA VAL A 111 7.73 24.35 30.95
C VAL A 111 7.44 25.05 32.29
N ASP A 112 6.95 26.29 32.29
CA ASP A 112 6.68 26.99 33.55
C ASP A 112 5.58 26.30 34.39
N CYS A 113 4.71 25.51 33.73
CA CYS A 113 3.69 24.68 34.38
C CYS A 113 4.03 23.18 34.33
N HIS A 114 4.60 22.71 33.22
CA HIS A 114 4.80 21.29 32.91
C HIS A 114 6.25 20.82 33.07
N LEU A 115 7.06 21.49 33.89
CA LEU A 115 8.45 21.08 34.16
C LEU A 115 8.53 19.67 34.77
N ASP A 116 7.61 19.34 35.67
CA ASP A 116 7.58 18.01 36.29
C ASP A 116 7.25 16.92 35.26
N ASP A 117 6.31 17.19 34.34
CA ASP A 117 5.96 16.28 33.25
C ASP A 117 7.15 16.08 32.28
N TYR A 118 7.81 17.19 31.91
CA TYR A 118 9.04 17.18 31.10
C TYR A 118 10.13 16.32 31.75
N ASN A 119 10.36 16.48 33.06
CA ASN A 119 11.38 15.72 33.81
C ASN A 119 11.00 14.25 34.05
N ALA A 120 9.71 13.94 34.10
CA ALA A 120 9.22 12.59 34.39
C ALA A 120 9.12 11.70 33.13
N THR A 121 9.23 12.27 31.93
CA THR A 121 9.16 11.51 30.67
C THR A 121 10.36 10.57 30.55
N THR A 122 10.13 9.29 30.26
CA THR A 122 11.17 8.27 30.15
C THR A 122 11.41 7.76 28.74
N ASP A 123 10.43 7.93 27.84
CA ASP A 123 10.55 7.47 26.45
C ASP A 123 9.84 8.45 25.48
N PRO A 124 10.60 9.26 24.73
CA PRO A 124 12.01 9.49 24.91
C PRO A 124 12.30 10.32 26.18
N ASN A 125 13.37 10.00 26.92
CA ASN A 125 13.72 10.77 28.12
C ASN A 125 14.21 12.18 27.73
N HIS A 126 13.38 13.20 27.93
CA HIS A 126 13.68 14.57 27.54
C HIS A 126 14.96 15.13 28.18
N THR A 127 15.17 14.85 29.47
CA THR A 127 16.30 15.37 30.23
C THR A 127 17.62 14.74 29.82
N GLU A 128 17.62 13.41 29.64
CA GLU A 128 18.81 12.65 29.22
C GLU A 128 19.18 12.93 27.77
N ALA A 129 18.18 13.07 26.90
CA ALA A 129 18.35 13.46 25.51
C ALA A 129 18.79 14.92 25.35
N GLY A 130 18.57 15.77 26.36
CA GLY A 130 18.83 17.20 26.30
C GLY A 130 17.89 17.95 25.35
N PHE A 131 16.64 17.49 25.23
CA PHE A 131 15.65 18.13 24.36
C PHE A 131 15.30 19.55 24.85
N PRO A 132 14.99 20.50 23.94
CA PRO A 132 14.60 21.85 24.33
C PRO A 132 13.27 21.85 25.09
N THR A 133 13.03 22.90 25.88
CA THR A 133 11.75 23.11 26.57
C THR A 133 10.69 23.81 25.69
N THR A 134 11.03 24.08 24.43
CA THR A 134 10.11 24.58 23.39
C THR A 134 9.32 23.40 22.85
N CYS A 135 8.23 23.06 23.54
CA CYS A 135 7.50 21.81 23.37
C CYS A 135 6.83 21.69 21.99
N ASP A 136 6.42 22.82 21.41
CA ASP A 136 5.76 22.94 20.11
C ASP A 136 6.66 22.61 18.90
N LEU A 137 7.95 22.37 19.14
CA LEU A 137 8.84 21.79 18.13
C LEU A 137 8.47 20.34 17.79
N CYS A 138 7.85 19.63 18.72
CA CYS A 138 7.50 18.21 18.57
C CYS A 138 6.04 17.91 18.91
N HIS A 139 5.47 18.54 19.94
CA HIS A 139 4.10 18.30 20.36
C HIS A 139 3.15 19.33 19.75
N ASP A 140 1.96 18.92 19.35
CA ASP A 140 0.89 19.84 18.95
C ASP A 140 0.12 20.32 20.20
N PRO A 141 0.16 21.61 20.57
CA PRO A 141 -0.57 22.11 21.72
C PRO A 141 -2.09 21.94 21.63
N ALA A 142 -2.63 21.78 20.41
CA ALA A 142 -4.04 21.54 20.17
C ALA A 142 -4.45 20.07 20.32
N ASP A 143 -3.50 19.12 20.39
CA ASP A 143 -3.79 17.70 20.55
C ASP A 143 -4.27 17.41 21.98
N PRO A 144 -5.54 16.99 22.18
CA PRO A 144 -6.05 16.67 23.50
C PRO A 144 -5.46 15.37 24.08
N SER A 145 -4.82 14.52 23.26
CA SER A 145 -4.14 13.33 23.76
C SER A 145 -2.76 13.62 24.31
N TRP A 146 -2.15 14.75 23.91
CA TRP A 146 -0.74 15.04 24.13
C TRP A 146 0.13 13.83 23.78
N GLY A 147 -0.17 13.22 22.62
CA GLY A 147 0.44 11.98 22.18
C GLY A 147 1.87 12.15 21.68
N ASP A 148 2.36 11.13 20.99
CA ASP A 148 3.74 11.04 20.50
C ASP A 148 4.15 12.32 19.74
N GLY A 149 5.25 12.93 20.19
CA GLY A 149 5.84 14.07 19.51
C GLY A 149 6.23 13.70 18.09
N GLN A 150 5.94 14.58 17.14
CA GLN A 150 6.40 14.44 15.77
C GLN A 150 7.86 14.89 15.68
N PHE A 151 8.71 14.03 15.13
CA PHE A 151 10.10 14.34 14.80
C PHE A 151 10.39 13.88 13.38
N ASP A 152 11.20 14.65 12.66
CA ASP A 152 11.78 14.18 11.39
C ASP A 152 13.05 13.39 11.71
N HIS A 153 13.04 12.09 11.43
CA HIS A 153 14.25 11.28 11.49
C HIS A 153 15.12 11.52 10.24
N PRO A 154 16.45 11.52 10.38
CA PRO A 154 17.37 11.55 9.23
C PRO A 154 17.23 10.33 8.31
N ILE A 155 16.77 9.22 8.87
CA ILE A 155 16.44 7.99 8.15
C ILE A 155 14.92 7.88 8.06
N GLN A 156 14.42 7.45 6.90
CA GLN A 156 13.00 7.17 6.77
C GLN A 156 12.69 5.88 7.52
N LEU A 157 11.92 5.97 8.60
CA LEU A 157 11.46 4.80 9.34
C LEU A 157 10.31 4.16 8.56
N GLU A 158 10.59 3.01 7.93
CA GLU A 158 9.61 2.22 7.18
C GLU A 158 9.56 0.78 7.71
N GLY A 159 8.45 0.09 7.40
CA GLY A 159 8.25 -1.30 7.80
C GLY A 159 8.31 -1.46 9.32
N VAL A 160 9.09 -2.43 9.79
CA VAL A 160 9.24 -2.72 11.22
C VAL A 160 9.87 -1.56 12.01
N HIS A 161 10.76 -0.77 11.40
CA HIS A 161 11.41 0.37 12.07
C HIS A 161 10.43 1.48 12.44
N ALA A 162 9.31 1.61 11.72
CA ALA A 162 8.25 2.57 12.04
C ALA A 162 7.42 2.18 13.28
N THR A 163 7.64 0.97 13.82
CA THR A 163 6.87 0.42 14.94
C THR A 163 7.72 0.13 16.17
N LEU A 164 9.03 0.42 16.12
CA LEU A 164 9.95 0.21 17.22
C LEU A 164 9.82 1.34 18.24
N ASP A 165 10.05 1.00 19.51
CA ASP A 165 10.18 2.01 20.56
C ASP A 165 11.49 2.79 20.34
N CYS A 166 11.56 4.05 20.77
CA CYS A 166 12.74 4.88 20.52
C CYS A 166 14.00 4.24 21.13
N LEU A 167 13.87 3.63 22.31
CA LEU A 167 14.96 2.98 23.02
C LEU A 167 15.49 1.72 22.34
N ASP A 168 14.74 1.09 21.43
CA ASP A 168 15.25 -0.04 20.64
C ASP A 168 16.40 0.40 19.72
N CYS A 169 16.37 1.66 19.26
CA CYS A 169 17.42 2.26 18.43
C CYS A 169 18.38 3.14 19.23
N HIS A 170 17.89 3.77 20.30
CA HIS A 170 18.60 4.78 21.09
C HIS A 170 19.00 4.29 22.49
N ALA A 171 19.26 2.98 22.66
CA ALA A 171 19.68 2.40 23.93
C ALA A 171 20.96 3.03 24.53
N GLY A 172 21.84 3.58 23.68
CA GLY A 172 23.05 4.31 24.08
C GLY A 172 22.87 5.84 24.16
N GLY A 173 21.63 6.32 24.06
CA GLY A 173 21.27 7.73 23.90
C GLY A 173 20.93 8.12 22.45
N TYR A 174 20.50 9.37 22.27
CA TYR A 174 20.01 9.90 20.98
C TYR A 174 21.10 10.49 20.07
N GLN A 175 22.38 10.33 20.44
CA GLN A 175 23.52 10.81 19.66
C GLN A 175 24.35 9.64 19.15
N GLY A 176 24.74 9.69 17.87
CA GLY A 176 25.62 8.68 17.29
C GLY A 176 24.95 7.36 16.92
N THR A 177 23.61 7.28 16.95
CA THR A 177 22.89 6.14 16.38
C THR A 177 23.24 5.99 14.90
N PRO A 178 23.70 4.80 14.46
CA PRO A 178 24.07 4.59 13.06
C PRO A 178 22.90 4.85 12.12
N THR A 179 23.17 5.53 11.01
CA THR A 179 22.19 5.79 9.95
C THR A 179 22.34 4.87 8.74
N GLU A 180 23.38 4.04 8.71
CA GLU A 180 23.62 3.04 7.68
C GLU A 180 23.10 1.67 8.13
N CYS A 181 22.54 0.88 7.21
CA CYS A 181 21.90 -0.41 7.51
C CYS A 181 22.83 -1.36 8.29
N VAL A 182 24.06 -1.51 7.82
CA VAL A 182 25.07 -2.39 8.45
C VAL A 182 25.54 -1.89 9.81
N GLY A 183 25.23 -0.65 10.19
CA GLY A 183 25.47 -0.16 11.55
C GLY A 183 24.75 -1.00 12.62
N CYS A 184 23.60 -1.60 12.26
CA CYS A 184 22.86 -2.53 13.10
C CYS A 184 22.83 -3.96 12.52
N HIS A 185 22.80 -4.10 11.19
CA HIS A 185 22.59 -5.37 10.49
C HIS A 185 23.88 -5.97 9.90
N GLN A 186 25.05 -5.72 10.52
CA GLN A 186 26.32 -6.28 10.04
C GLN A 186 26.30 -7.82 10.04
N ASP A 187 25.81 -8.42 11.13
CA ASP A 187 25.74 -9.87 11.25
C ASP A 187 24.77 -10.48 10.23
N ASP A 188 23.66 -9.81 9.92
CA ASP A 188 22.72 -10.28 8.89
C ASP A 188 23.35 -10.24 7.49
N TYR A 189 24.08 -9.16 7.19
CA TYR A 189 24.83 -9.01 5.94
C TYR A 189 25.88 -10.12 5.79
N ASP A 190 26.67 -10.36 6.85
CA ASP A 190 27.77 -11.34 6.83
C ASP A 190 27.28 -12.79 6.80
N ASN A 191 26.14 -13.09 7.43
CA ASN A 191 25.59 -14.45 7.53
C ASN A 191 24.67 -14.84 6.37
N SER A 192 24.33 -13.93 5.46
CA SER A 192 23.53 -14.28 4.28
C SER A 192 24.23 -15.34 3.43
N THR A 193 23.46 -16.30 2.92
CA THR A 193 23.99 -17.42 2.11
C THR A 193 23.38 -17.55 0.72
N ASN A 194 22.28 -16.87 0.43
CA ASN A 194 21.61 -16.95 -0.87
C ASN A 194 20.97 -15.60 -1.28
N PRO A 195 21.75 -14.72 -1.92
CA PRO A 195 23.18 -14.84 -2.18
C PRO A 195 24.04 -14.56 -0.93
N ASN A 196 25.30 -15.01 -0.95
CA ASN A 196 26.25 -14.61 0.08
C ASN A 196 26.76 -13.18 -0.20
N HIS A 197 26.34 -12.20 0.61
CA HIS A 197 26.62 -10.78 0.35
C HIS A 197 28.10 -10.43 0.44
N SER A 198 28.75 -10.85 1.52
CA SER A 198 30.16 -10.54 1.78
C SER A 198 31.09 -11.19 0.76
N ALA A 199 30.86 -12.46 0.42
CA ALA A 199 31.67 -13.19 -0.55
C ALA A 199 31.47 -12.68 -1.99
N ALA A 200 30.25 -12.23 -2.33
CA ALA A 200 29.95 -11.63 -3.62
C ALA A 200 30.39 -10.15 -3.71
N GLY A 201 30.73 -9.52 -2.60
CA GLY A 201 31.09 -8.10 -2.54
C GLY A 201 29.91 -7.18 -2.85
N PHE A 202 28.69 -7.56 -2.47
CA PHE A 202 27.52 -6.71 -2.64
C PHE A 202 27.60 -5.44 -1.78
N PRO A 203 27.03 -4.31 -2.22
CA PRO A 203 27.07 -3.07 -1.44
C PRO A 203 26.27 -3.20 -0.14
N THR A 204 26.59 -2.35 0.83
CA THR A 204 25.88 -2.27 2.12
C THR A 204 24.62 -1.39 2.07
N THR A 205 24.34 -0.77 0.92
CA THR A 205 23.09 -0.10 0.59
C THR A 205 22.05 -1.15 0.21
N CYS A 206 21.29 -1.60 1.21
CA CYS A 206 20.41 -2.77 1.10
C CYS A 206 19.17 -2.51 0.23
N ASP A 207 18.72 -1.26 0.18
CA ASP A 207 17.54 -0.76 -0.54
C ASP A 207 17.64 -0.87 -2.07
N ASN A 208 18.84 -1.13 -2.59
CA ASN A 208 19.04 -1.45 -4.01
C ASN A 208 18.40 -2.79 -4.41
N CYS A 209 18.15 -3.69 -3.46
CA CYS A 209 17.62 -5.02 -3.72
C CYS A 209 16.48 -5.39 -2.78
N HIS A 210 16.56 -5.00 -1.50
CA HIS A 210 15.55 -5.29 -0.49
C HIS A 210 14.57 -4.13 -0.36
N GLY A 211 13.28 -4.44 -0.29
CA GLY A 211 12.24 -3.45 -0.08
C GLY A 211 11.85 -3.32 1.39
N PHE A 212 11.78 -2.10 1.91
CA PHE A 212 11.33 -1.83 3.29
C PHE A 212 9.89 -2.27 3.58
N ALA A 213 9.08 -2.45 2.55
CA ALA A 213 7.71 -2.96 2.68
C ALA A 213 7.65 -4.48 2.95
N ASP A 214 8.75 -5.23 2.80
CA ASP A 214 8.76 -6.66 3.14
C ASP A 214 8.97 -6.84 4.66
N PRO A 215 7.95 -7.29 5.41
CA PRO A 215 8.07 -7.46 6.86
C PRO A 215 9.03 -8.58 7.26
N ASN A 216 9.39 -9.49 6.35
CA ASN A 216 10.25 -10.63 6.65
C ASN A 216 11.68 -10.48 6.13
N TRP A 217 11.96 -9.42 5.35
CA TRP A 217 13.26 -9.19 4.72
C TRP A 217 13.80 -10.39 3.91
N GLN A 218 12.89 -11.15 3.28
CA GLN A 218 13.21 -12.35 2.49
C GLN A 218 13.13 -12.08 0.99
N ALA A 219 12.28 -11.13 0.58
CA ALA A 219 12.17 -10.69 -0.78
C ALA A 219 13.35 -9.76 -1.12
N ALA A 220 14.06 -10.14 -2.17
CA ALA A 220 15.02 -9.27 -2.85
C ALA A 220 14.66 -9.30 -4.34
N ASP A 221 14.69 -8.13 -4.98
CA ASP A 221 14.58 -8.04 -6.43
C ASP A 221 15.89 -7.52 -7.00
N TYR A 222 16.41 -8.23 -7.99
CA TYR A 222 17.52 -7.78 -8.79
C TYR A 222 17.17 -8.00 -10.27
N PRO A 223 17.11 -6.94 -11.09
CA PRO A 223 16.65 -7.05 -12.46
C PRO A 223 17.68 -7.82 -13.31
N HIS A 224 17.33 -9.04 -13.69
CA HIS A 224 18.11 -9.85 -14.63
C HIS A 224 17.83 -9.39 -16.07
N THR A 225 18.53 -8.34 -16.50
CA THR A 225 18.29 -7.68 -17.81
C THR A 225 18.89 -8.43 -19.00
N VAL A 226 19.94 -9.22 -18.78
CA VAL A 226 20.60 -10.03 -19.83
C VAL A 226 19.87 -11.35 -20.05
N TRP A 227 19.35 -11.94 -18.98
CA TRP A 227 18.64 -13.22 -19.01
C TRP A 227 17.42 -13.16 -18.10
N PRO A 228 16.25 -12.75 -18.60
CA PRO A 228 15.05 -12.57 -17.79
C PRO A 228 14.63 -13.89 -17.12
N LEU A 229 14.46 -13.86 -15.79
CA LEU A 229 13.98 -15.00 -15.04
C LEU A 229 12.49 -15.24 -15.35
N VAL A 230 12.19 -16.28 -16.12
CA VAL A 230 10.82 -16.69 -16.48
C VAL A 230 10.59 -18.19 -16.25
N GLY A 231 9.32 -18.59 -16.17
CA GLY A 231 8.96 -19.99 -15.99
C GLY A 231 9.57 -20.59 -14.72
N ASN A 232 10.20 -21.76 -14.84
CA ASN A 232 10.82 -22.47 -13.72
C ASN A 232 12.04 -21.74 -13.14
N HIS A 233 12.73 -20.91 -13.93
CA HIS A 233 13.93 -20.21 -13.48
C HIS A 233 13.62 -19.06 -12.52
N ALA A 234 12.44 -18.44 -12.64
CA ALA A 234 11.95 -17.43 -11.71
C ALA A 234 11.72 -17.96 -10.28
N GLN A 235 11.70 -19.27 -10.10
CA GLN A 235 11.47 -19.93 -8.81
C GLN A 235 12.75 -20.47 -8.18
N GLN A 236 13.89 -20.38 -8.88
CA GLN A 236 15.14 -20.92 -8.39
C GLN A 236 15.82 -19.96 -7.41
N GLN A 237 16.55 -20.54 -6.47
CA GLN A 237 17.47 -19.79 -5.65
C GLN A 237 18.62 -19.24 -6.50
N CYS A 238 19.14 -18.06 -6.15
CA CYS A 238 20.24 -17.44 -6.89
C CYS A 238 21.45 -18.37 -6.98
N ILE A 239 21.77 -19.09 -5.90
CA ILE A 239 22.88 -20.05 -5.83
C ILE A 239 22.73 -21.28 -6.76
N THR A 240 21.52 -21.56 -7.26
CA THR A 240 21.30 -22.65 -8.23
C THR A 240 22.04 -22.36 -9.53
N CYS A 241 22.00 -21.11 -10.00
CA CYS A 241 22.69 -20.68 -11.20
C CYS A 241 24.07 -20.12 -10.87
N HIS A 242 24.13 -19.26 -9.84
CA HIS A 242 25.36 -18.64 -9.36
C HIS A 242 26.10 -19.56 -8.37
N THR A 243 26.70 -20.61 -8.91
CA THR A 243 27.39 -21.67 -8.15
C THR A 243 28.73 -21.24 -7.52
N GLY A 244 29.13 -19.98 -7.71
CA GLY A 244 30.32 -19.38 -7.10
C GLY A 244 29.99 -18.03 -6.45
N THR A 245 31.03 -17.29 -6.08
CA THR A 245 30.86 -15.94 -5.50
C THR A 245 30.74 -14.84 -6.55
N VAL A 246 30.82 -15.20 -7.84
CA VAL A 246 30.75 -14.26 -8.95
C VAL A 246 29.34 -14.27 -9.53
N TYR A 247 28.63 -13.15 -9.33
CA TYR A 247 27.27 -12.95 -9.82
C TYR A 247 27.19 -12.29 -11.20
N GLN A 248 28.34 -12.15 -11.89
CA GLN A 248 28.44 -11.55 -13.22
C GLN A 248 28.96 -12.55 -14.25
N GLY A 249 28.54 -12.38 -15.50
CA GLY A 249 29.13 -13.08 -16.65
C GLY A 249 28.76 -14.56 -16.75
N LEU A 250 27.62 -14.98 -16.18
CA LEU A 250 27.08 -16.29 -16.47
C LEU A 250 26.71 -16.37 -17.96
N PRO A 251 26.88 -17.54 -18.60
CA PRO A 251 26.38 -17.77 -19.94
C PRO A 251 24.85 -17.56 -20.00
N SER A 252 24.35 -17.06 -21.13
CA SER A 252 22.94 -16.72 -21.32
C SER A 252 22.22 -17.63 -22.33
N GLU A 253 22.93 -18.55 -22.97
CA GLU A 253 22.32 -19.47 -23.94
C GLU A 253 21.76 -20.71 -23.22
N CYS A 254 20.56 -21.14 -23.63
CA CYS A 254 19.89 -22.29 -23.02
C CYS A 254 20.77 -23.54 -22.95
N VAL A 255 21.50 -23.82 -24.04
CA VAL A 255 22.35 -25.01 -24.13
C VAL A 255 23.62 -24.95 -23.30
N ASP A 256 24.04 -23.78 -22.81
CA ASP A 256 25.22 -23.71 -21.93
C ASP A 256 24.95 -24.41 -20.59
N CYS A 257 23.67 -24.53 -20.19
CA CYS A 257 23.22 -25.27 -19.02
C CYS A 257 22.49 -26.57 -19.39
N HIS A 258 21.69 -26.56 -20.45
CA HIS A 258 20.78 -27.66 -20.81
C HIS A 258 21.26 -28.51 -22.00
N LEU A 259 22.57 -28.57 -22.25
CA LEU A 259 23.12 -29.40 -23.32
C LEU A 259 22.77 -30.89 -23.15
N ASP A 260 22.82 -31.37 -21.90
CA ASP A 260 22.49 -32.77 -21.60
C ASP A 260 21.02 -33.07 -21.86
N ASP A 261 20.11 -32.16 -21.49
CA ASP A 261 18.68 -32.28 -21.77
C ASP A 261 18.40 -32.27 -23.28
N TYR A 262 19.04 -31.34 -24.01
CA TYR A 262 18.98 -31.27 -25.47
C TYR A 262 19.41 -32.59 -26.12
N ASN A 263 20.54 -33.16 -25.66
CA ASN A 263 21.07 -34.42 -26.18
C ASN A 263 20.22 -35.64 -25.80
N ALA A 264 19.59 -35.63 -24.63
CA ALA A 264 18.79 -36.74 -24.12
C ALA A 264 17.37 -36.80 -24.69
N THR A 265 16.89 -35.74 -25.34
CA THR A 265 15.52 -35.71 -25.87
C THR A 265 15.32 -36.71 -27.02
N THR A 266 14.24 -37.50 -26.97
CA THR A 266 13.95 -38.54 -27.97
C THR A 266 12.71 -38.30 -28.82
N ASN A 267 11.82 -37.39 -28.42
CA ASN A 267 10.57 -37.13 -29.13
C ASN A 267 10.22 -35.62 -29.18
N PRO A 268 10.53 -34.93 -30.28
CA PRO A 268 11.41 -35.39 -31.36
C PRO A 268 12.88 -35.47 -30.89
N ASN A 269 13.69 -36.33 -31.50
CA ASN A 269 15.11 -36.39 -31.14
C ASN A 269 15.86 -35.18 -31.72
N HIS A 270 16.30 -34.25 -30.85
CA HIS A 270 16.92 -33.00 -31.28
C HIS A 270 18.23 -33.19 -32.04
N THR A 271 19.12 -34.04 -31.54
CA THR A 271 20.44 -34.28 -32.13
C THR A 271 20.34 -35.00 -33.46
N ALA A 272 19.52 -36.05 -33.53
CA ALA A 272 19.32 -36.86 -34.74
C ALA A 272 18.65 -36.05 -35.86
N ALA A 273 17.70 -35.18 -35.52
CA ALA A 273 17.02 -34.29 -36.47
C ALA A 273 17.87 -33.05 -36.85
N GLY A 274 18.97 -32.78 -36.14
CA GLY A 274 19.82 -31.62 -36.38
C GLY A 274 19.15 -30.29 -36.04
N PHE A 275 18.29 -30.26 -35.03
CA PHE A 275 17.60 -29.04 -34.62
C PHE A 275 18.58 -28.00 -34.03
N PRO A 276 18.33 -26.69 -34.20
CA PRO A 276 19.19 -25.66 -33.63
C PRO A 276 19.16 -25.67 -32.11
N THR A 277 20.18 -25.08 -31.49
CA THR A 277 20.29 -24.90 -30.03
C THR A 277 19.56 -23.66 -29.50
N GLN A 278 18.93 -22.88 -30.38
CA GLN A 278 18.03 -21.78 -30.06
C GLN A 278 16.66 -22.35 -29.71
N CYS A 279 16.50 -22.73 -28.43
CA CYS A 279 15.34 -23.44 -27.92
C CYS A 279 14.03 -22.66 -28.16
N GLU A 280 14.10 -21.33 -28.15
CA GLU A 280 12.98 -20.39 -28.25
C GLU A 280 12.24 -20.45 -29.59
N PHE A 281 12.84 -21.07 -30.62
CA PHE A 281 12.13 -21.33 -31.87
C PHE A 281 10.94 -22.26 -31.71
N CYS A 282 10.98 -23.14 -30.72
CA CYS A 282 9.92 -24.11 -30.48
C CYS A 282 9.41 -24.05 -29.05
N HIS A 283 10.27 -23.82 -28.06
CA HIS A 283 9.92 -23.78 -26.65
C HIS A 283 9.66 -22.36 -26.17
N ASN A 284 8.71 -22.20 -25.27
CA ASN A 284 8.50 -20.93 -24.57
C ASN A 284 9.22 -20.97 -23.21
N PRO A 285 10.24 -20.14 -22.97
CA PRO A 285 10.93 -20.04 -21.66
C PRO A 285 9.99 -19.80 -20.46
N ALA A 286 8.83 -19.18 -20.68
CA ALA A 286 7.85 -18.96 -19.63
C ALA A 286 6.98 -20.19 -19.30
N ASP A 287 7.02 -21.25 -20.11
CA ASP A 287 6.25 -22.46 -19.87
C ASP A 287 6.90 -23.31 -18.78
N SER A 288 6.27 -23.35 -17.60
CA SER A 288 6.73 -24.14 -16.46
C SER A 288 6.69 -25.65 -16.71
N SER A 289 5.94 -26.13 -17.70
CA SER A 289 5.89 -27.55 -18.03
C SER A 289 7.10 -28.01 -18.84
N TRP A 290 7.69 -27.13 -19.66
CA TRP A 290 8.77 -27.41 -20.62
C TRP A 290 8.55 -28.65 -21.52
N ASN A 291 7.32 -29.20 -21.55
CA ASN A 291 7.03 -30.51 -22.14
C ASN A 291 6.45 -30.40 -23.55
N GLN A 292 6.17 -29.20 -24.04
CA GLN A 292 5.55 -28.98 -25.34
C GLN A 292 6.25 -27.85 -26.08
N GLY A 293 7.10 -28.22 -27.05
CA GLY A 293 7.48 -27.30 -28.11
C GLY A 293 6.25 -27.04 -28.99
N THR A 294 6.03 -25.78 -29.38
CA THR A 294 4.98 -25.43 -30.33
C THR A 294 5.50 -25.70 -31.74
N PHE A 295 4.88 -26.66 -32.44
CA PHE A 295 5.17 -26.92 -33.83
C PHE A 295 3.88 -26.92 -34.66
N SER A 296 3.70 -25.86 -35.45
CA SER A 296 2.51 -25.70 -36.28
C SER A 296 2.56 -26.63 -37.50
N HIS A 297 1.51 -27.41 -37.70
CA HIS A 297 1.27 -28.16 -38.94
C HIS A 297 0.18 -27.47 -39.79
N PRO A 298 0.51 -26.38 -40.52
CA PRO A 298 -0.50 -25.52 -41.16
C PRO A 298 -1.27 -26.24 -42.27
N TYR A 299 -0.68 -27.28 -42.87
CA TYR A 299 -1.31 -28.03 -43.95
C TYR A 299 -2.06 -29.26 -43.46
N PHE A 300 -1.64 -29.85 -42.33
CA PHE A 300 -2.25 -31.01 -41.69
C PHE A 300 -2.43 -30.71 -40.19
N PRO A 301 -3.50 -29.99 -39.78
CA PRO A 301 -3.62 -29.53 -38.40
C PRO A 301 -3.73 -30.68 -37.41
N ILE A 302 -2.74 -30.83 -36.53
CA ILE A 302 -2.72 -31.86 -35.48
C ILE A 302 -3.15 -31.34 -34.12
N ASP A 303 -3.40 -30.04 -33.98
CA ASP A 303 -3.70 -29.41 -32.69
C ASP A 303 -5.16 -29.66 -32.21
N SER A 304 -5.94 -30.45 -32.95
CA SER A 304 -7.34 -30.74 -32.64
C SER A 304 -7.80 -32.09 -33.24
N GLY A 305 -8.90 -32.64 -32.70
CA GLY A 305 -9.46 -33.92 -33.15
C GLY A 305 -8.63 -35.12 -32.69
N GLU A 306 -8.78 -36.26 -33.37
CA GLU A 306 -8.16 -37.54 -32.98
C GLU A 306 -6.62 -37.56 -33.07
N HIS A 307 -6.01 -36.58 -33.74
CA HIS A 307 -4.55 -36.42 -33.84
C HIS A 307 -3.97 -35.47 -32.77
N ALA A 308 -4.82 -34.86 -31.94
CA ALA A 308 -4.40 -33.97 -30.87
C ALA A 308 -3.61 -34.72 -29.80
N GLY A 309 -2.40 -34.21 -29.49
CA GLY A 309 -1.54 -34.78 -28.45
C GLY A 309 -0.81 -36.07 -28.85
N VAL A 310 -0.90 -36.50 -30.11
CA VAL A 310 -0.14 -37.64 -30.63
C VAL A 310 1.34 -37.26 -30.72
N GLN A 311 2.22 -38.17 -30.28
CA GLN A 311 3.68 -37.97 -30.34
C GLN A 311 4.15 -37.85 -31.79
N CYS A 312 5.12 -36.95 -32.04
CA CYS A 312 5.66 -36.73 -33.38
C CYS A 312 6.19 -38.03 -33.99
N SER A 313 6.89 -38.85 -33.20
CA SER A 313 7.42 -40.15 -33.62
C SER A 313 6.37 -41.21 -33.96
N SER A 314 5.10 -41.01 -33.59
CA SER A 314 4.00 -41.92 -33.97
C SER A 314 3.66 -41.78 -35.46
N CYS A 315 3.83 -40.59 -36.03
CA CYS A 315 3.60 -40.33 -37.45
C CYS A 315 4.92 -40.25 -38.24
N HIS A 316 5.93 -39.59 -37.68
CA HIS A 316 7.25 -39.40 -38.28
C HIS A 316 8.17 -40.55 -37.92
N ILE A 317 8.18 -41.57 -38.77
CA ILE A 317 8.83 -42.86 -38.53
C ILE A 317 10.36 -42.83 -38.71
N ASN A 318 10.93 -41.70 -39.16
CA ASN A 318 12.37 -41.53 -39.26
C ASN A 318 12.86 -40.47 -38.27
N PRO A 319 13.73 -40.83 -37.31
CA PRO A 319 14.20 -39.92 -36.27
C PRO A 319 15.15 -38.82 -36.78
N THR A 320 15.69 -38.97 -37.99
CA THR A 320 16.64 -38.03 -38.63
C THR A 320 15.99 -37.19 -39.75
N ASN A 321 14.79 -37.57 -40.21
CA ASN A 321 14.08 -36.87 -41.27
C ASN A 321 12.58 -36.96 -41.07
N PHE A 322 12.02 -35.93 -40.43
CA PHE A 322 10.59 -35.81 -40.18
C PHE A 322 9.77 -35.58 -41.48
N GLY A 323 10.40 -35.39 -42.64
CA GLY A 323 9.69 -35.48 -43.93
C GLY A 323 9.22 -36.90 -44.27
N ILE A 324 9.74 -37.93 -43.57
CA ILE A 324 9.33 -39.31 -43.74
C ILE A 324 8.30 -39.66 -42.66
N PHE A 325 7.06 -39.85 -43.09
CA PHE A 325 5.93 -40.17 -42.23
C PHE A 325 5.18 -41.41 -42.70
N SER A 326 4.38 -41.99 -41.81
CA SER A 326 3.45 -43.05 -42.17
C SER A 326 2.15 -42.92 -41.38
N CYS A 327 1.02 -42.87 -42.08
CA CYS A 327 -0.32 -42.91 -41.48
C CYS A 327 -0.70 -44.35 -41.10
N ILE A 328 -0.17 -45.33 -41.83
CA ILE A 328 -0.54 -46.75 -41.75
C ILE A 328 0.37 -47.58 -40.82
N SER A 329 1.34 -46.93 -40.17
CA SER A 329 2.26 -47.58 -39.24
C SER A 329 1.71 -47.48 -37.82
N GLY A 330 2.17 -48.35 -36.91
CA GLY A 330 1.74 -48.31 -35.50
C GLY A 330 0.29 -48.73 -35.25
N GLY A 331 -0.43 -49.19 -36.28
CA GLY A 331 -1.81 -49.69 -36.16
C GLY A 331 -2.89 -48.60 -36.12
N CYS A 332 -2.56 -47.33 -36.34
CA CYS A 332 -3.54 -46.23 -36.29
C CYS A 332 -4.58 -46.30 -37.43
N HIS A 333 -4.12 -46.54 -38.67
CA HIS A 333 -5.00 -46.70 -39.84
C HIS A 333 -4.82 -48.08 -40.47
N PRO A 334 -5.40 -49.14 -39.90
CA PRO A 334 -5.20 -50.51 -40.37
C PRO A 334 -5.90 -50.78 -41.70
N ARG A 335 -5.26 -51.60 -42.54
CA ARG A 335 -5.69 -51.88 -43.92
C ARG A 335 -7.13 -52.37 -44.00
N GLY A 336 -7.57 -53.25 -43.09
CA GLY A 336 -8.91 -53.83 -43.13
C GLY A 336 -10.03 -52.79 -43.04
N GLU A 337 -9.90 -51.85 -42.09
CA GLU A 337 -10.86 -50.76 -41.92
C GLU A 337 -10.73 -49.72 -43.03
N THR A 338 -9.49 -49.34 -43.37
CA THR A 338 -9.24 -48.33 -44.41
C THR A 338 -9.72 -48.79 -45.79
N ASP A 339 -9.48 -50.06 -46.17
CA ASP A 339 -9.97 -50.61 -47.44
C ASP A 339 -11.51 -50.64 -47.49
N GLY A 340 -12.16 -50.93 -46.36
CA GLY A 340 -13.62 -50.91 -46.24
C GLY A 340 -14.21 -49.52 -46.42
N ASP A 341 -13.64 -48.51 -45.76
CA ASP A 341 -14.09 -47.11 -45.85
C ASP A 341 -13.86 -46.50 -47.25
N HIS A 342 -12.96 -47.08 -48.05
CA HIS A 342 -12.62 -46.61 -49.40
C HIS A 342 -13.19 -47.50 -50.51
N GLU A 343 -14.13 -48.39 -50.20
CA GLU A 343 -14.79 -49.23 -51.22
C GLU A 343 -15.49 -48.36 -52.28
N GLY A 344 -15.10 -48.52 -53.54
CA GLY A 344 -15.63 -47.73 -54.66
C GLY A 344 -14.97 -46.35 -54.87
N VAL A 345 -13.98 -45.97 -54.06
CA VAL A 345 -13.20 -44.73 -54.27
C VAL A 345 -12.19 -44.95 -55.40
N THR A 346 -12.42 -44.30 -56.54
CA THR A 346 -11.54 -44.43 -57.71
C THR A 346 -10.16 -43.83 -57.43
N GLY A 347 -9.10 -44.61 -57.66
CA GLY A 347 -7.72 -44.18 -57.45
C GLY A 347 -7.20 -44.32 -56.01
N TYR A 348 -7.96 -44.98 -55.13
CA TYR A 348 -7.49 -45.33 -53.79
C TYR A 348 -6.25 -46.24 -53.85
N VAL A 349 -5.23 -45.88 -53.07
CA VAL A 349 -4.02 -46.67 -52.84
C VAL A 349 -3.72 -46.61 -51.35
N TYR A 350 -3.61 -47.77 -50.70
CA TYR A 350 -3.20 -47.87 -49.30
C TYR A 350 -1.69 -47.61 -49.16
N ASP A 351 -1.34 -46.33 -49.23
CA ASP A 351 0.00 -45.77 -49.12
C ASP A 351 -0.07 -44.39 -48.45
N SER A 352 0.87 -44.07 -47.58
CA SER A 352 0.79 -42.85 -46.76
C SER A 352 0.86 -41.55 -47.59
N ALA A 353 1.63 -41.53 -48.67
CA ALA A 353 1.72 -40.35 -49.54
C ALA A 353 0.44 -40.17 -50.38
N ALA A 354 -0.16 -41.28 -50.84
CA ALA A 354 -1.46 -41.27 -51.49
C ALA A 354 -2.57 -40.79 -50.54
N CYS A 355 -2.60 -41.31 -49.30
CA CYS A 355 -3.53 -40.88 -48.26
C CYS A 355 -3.39 -39.38 -47.98
N TYR A 356 -2.18 -38.88 -47.76
CA TYR A 356 -1.93 -37.44 -47.53
C TYR A 356 -2.36 -36.56 -48.71
N SER A 357 -2.19 -37.03 -49.95
CA SER A 357 -2.61 -36.30 -51.15
C SER A 357 -4.13 -36.13 -51.22
N CYS A 358 -4.90 -37.13 -50.80
CA CYS A 358 -6.36 -37.07 -50.72
C CYS A 358 -6.85 -36.33 -49.45
N HIS A 359 -6.11 -36.45 -48.34
CA HIS A 359 -6.45 -35.90 -47.03
C HIS A 359 -5.37 -34.94 -46.50
N PRO A 360 -5.09 -33.82 -47.20
CA PRO A 360 -4.06 -32.89 -46.76
C PRO A 360 -4.31 -32.32 -45.35
N ASP A 361 -5.58 -32.14 -44.96
CA ASP A 361 -5.99 -31.61 -43.65
C ASP A 361 -6.23 -32.70 -42.58
N GLY A 362 -5.92 -33.97 -42.88
CA GLY A 362 -6.13 -35.09 -41.96
C GLY A 362 -7.59 -35.46 -41.70
N GLN A 363 -8.53 -34.94 -42.49
CA GLN A 363 -9.96 -35.19 -42.32
C GLN A 363 -10.57 -35.95 -43.51
N PRO A 364 -11.53 -36.87 -43.28
CA PRO A 364 -12.32 -37.45 -44.35
C PRO A 364 -13.22 -36.37 -45.01
N PRO A 365 -13.53 -36.49 -46.32
CA PRO A 365 -14.31 -35.51 -47.07
C PRO A 365 -15.67 -35.17 -46.42
N GLU A 366 -16.29 -36.14 -45.74
CA GLU A 366 -17.59 -35.97 -45.08
C GLU A 366 -17.56 -34.96 -43.93
N LEU A 367 -16.44 -34.88 -43.20
CA LEU A 367 -16.26 -33.92 -42.10
C LEU A 367 -15.88 -32.52 -42.59
N ARG A 368 -15.37 -32.38 -43.82
CA ARG A 368 -15.05 -31.07 -44.44
C ARG A 368 -16.29 -30.20 -44.65
N THR A 369 -17.46 -30.82 -44.82
CA THR A 369 -18.74 -30.10 -45.02
C THR A 369 -19.36 -29.58 -43.73
N ARG A 370 -19.03 -30.16 -42.57
CA ARG A 370 -19.55 -29.72 -41.25
C ARG A 370 -18.76 -28.56 -40.64
N SER A 371 -17.47 -28.46 -40.92
CA SER A 371 -16.60 -27.40 -40.39
C SER A 371 -16.75 -26.04 -41.10
N ARG A 372 -17.37 -25.99 -42.29
CA ARG A 372 -17.73 -24.71 -42.96
C ARG A 372 -18.97 -24.03 -42.36
N GLY A 373 -19.65 -24.65 -41.40
CA GLY A 373 -20.84 -24.12 -40.73
C GLY A 373 -20.60 -23.18 -39.55
N ARG A 374 -19.35 -23.08 -39.03
CA ARG A 374 -18.98 -22.02 -38.07
C ARG A 374 -18.11 -20.99 -38.77
N LEU A 375 -18.76 -20.11 -39.52
CA LEU A 375 -18.25 -18.77 -39.75
C LEU A 375 -17.86 -18.19 -38.38
N ARG A 376 -16.55 -18.01 -38.17
CA ARG A 376 -16.04 -17.06 -37.19
C ARG A 376 -16.65 -15.71 -37.56
N THR A 377 -17.70 -15.29 -36.84
CA THR A 377 -18.06 -13.87 -36.81
C THR A 377 -16.87 -13.14 -36.20
N ARG A 378 -16.23 -12.28 -36.99
CA ARG A 378 -15.34 -11.24 -36.48
C ARG A 378 -16.11 -10.48 -35.39
N PRO A 379 -15.54 -10.23 -34.19
CA PRO A 379 -16.06 -9.18 -33.35
C PRO A 379 -15.59 -7.85 -33.95
N ASP A 380 -16.51 -7.15 -34.60
CA ASP A 380 -16.39 -5.71 -34.79
C ASP A 380 -16.75 -5.03 -33.47
N ASN A 381 -15.74 -4.46 -32.81
CA ASN A 381 -15.74 -3.21 -32.02
C ASN A 381 -14.75 -3.34 -30.86
N VAL A 382 -13.70 -2.50 -30.86
CA VAL A 382 -13.62 -1.35 -29.95
C VAL A 382 -12.81 -0.24 -30.65
N ARG A 383 -13.45 0.91 -30.89
CA ARG A 383 -12.78 2.21 -30.88
C ARG A 383 -12.78 2.69 -29.43
N ASN A 384 -11.60 2.85 -28.85
CA ASN A 384 -11.05 4.10 -28.34
C ASN A 384 -9.61 3.86 -27.93
#